data_AF-A0A1V5P0U2-F1
#
_entry.id   AF-A0A1V5P0U2-F1
#
_cell.length_a   1.000
_cell.length_b   1.000
_cell.length_c   1.000
_cell.angle_alpha   90.00
_cell.angle_beta   90.00
_cell.angle_gamma   90.00
#
_symmetry.space_group_name_H-M   'P 1'
#
loop_
_entity.id
_entity.type
_entity.pdbx_description
1 polymer ?
#
loop_
_entity_poly.entity_id
_entity_poly.type
_entity_poly.pdbx_seq_one_letter_code
_entity_poly.pdbx_strand_id
1 'polypeptide(L)'
;MCSVGLDMIAVPGDTSAETIAAIIADEAAIGMINKKTTAVRIIPAINKKVGDYVEYGGLLGRAPVIPVKPFSSAAFIRRGGRIPAPISSLTN
;
A
#
# COMPACT_ATOMS: atom_id res chain seq x y z
N MET A 1 15.07 3.49 10.02
CA MET A 1 13.66 3.18 9.64
C MET A 1 13.41 1.70 9.84
N CYS A 2 12.64 1.33 10.86
CA CYS A 2 12.43 -0.06 11.32
C CYS A 2 11.09 -0.68 10.86
N SER A 3 10.34 -0.03 9.96
CA SER A 3 9.09 -0.62 9.47
C SER A 3 9.37 -1.73 8.44
N VAL A 4 8.61 -2.82 8.55
CA VAL A 4 8.57 -3.96 7.63
C VAL A 4 7.54 -3.79 6.50
N GLY A 5 6.91 -2.62 6.44
CA GLY A 5 5.96 -2.22 5.40
C GLY A 5 4.61 -1.81 5.97
N LEU A 6 3.55 -2.01 5.17
CA LEU A 6 2.18 -1.67 5.52
C LEU A 6 1.44 -2.94 5.92
N ASP A 7 1.10 -3.08 7.19
CA ASP A 7 0.37 -4.24 7.69
C ASP A 7 -0.99 -3.86 8.28
N MET A 8 -2.04 -4.60 7.92
CA MET A 8 -3.42 -4.42 8.39
C MET A 8 -3.99 -3.02 8.15
N ILE A 9 -3.72 -2.43 6.98
CA ILE A 9 -4.21 -1.08 6.67
C ILE A 9 -5.60 -1.16 6.03
N ALA A 10 -6.64 -0.75 6.77
CA ALA A 10 -8.00 -0.69 6.24
C ALA A 10 -8.27 0.63 5.50
N VAL A 11 -8.77 0.54 4.27
CA VAL A 11 -9.10 1.68 3.40
C VAL A 11 -10.56 1.61 2.95
N PRO A 12 -11.16 2.71 2.45
CA PRO A 12 -12.53 2.70 1.96
C PRO A 12 -12.76 1.61 0.91
N GLY A 13 -13.91 0.94 0.96
CA GLY A 13 -14.20 -0.18 0.07
C GLY A 13 -14.30 0.18 -1.41
N ASP A 14 -14.48 1.46 -1.73
CA ASP A 14 -14.50 2.03 -3.07
C ASP A 14 -13.12 2.50 -3.56
N THR A 15 -12.05 2.21 -2.81
CA THR A 15 -10.67 2.48 -3.25
C THR A 15 -10.38 1.72 -4.54
N SER A 16 -9.98 2.44 -5.59
CA SER A 16 -9.71 1.85 -6.90
C SER A 16 -8.54 0.85 -6.87
N ALA A 17 -8.57 -0.14 -7.77
CA ALA A 17 -7.49 -1.10 -7.93
C ALA A 17 -6.17 -0.40 -8.31
N GLU A 18 -6.21 0.67 -9.11
CA GLU A 18 -5.03 1.45 -9.45
C GLU A 18 -4.45 2.21 -8.25
N THR A 19 -5.29 2.74 -7.36
CA THR A 19 -4.80 3.35 -6.10
C THR A 19 -4.15 2.30 -5.19
N ILE A 20 -4.74 1.10 -5.07
CA ILE A 20 -4.16 -0.01 -4.31
C ILE A 20 -2.82 -0.44 -4.90
N ALA A 21 -2.75 -0.60 -6.23
CA ALA A 21 -1.52 -0.96 -6.93
C ALA A 21 -0.43 0.11 -6.76
N ALA A 22 -0.78 1.39 -6.72
CA ALA A 22 0.16 2.48 -6.44
C ALA A 22 0.74 2.42 -5.03
N ILE A 23 -0.09 2.14 -4.02
CA ILE A 23 0.40 1.95 -2.65
C ILE A 23 1.38 0.77 -2.57
N ILE A 24 1.09 -0.33 -3.26
CA ILE A 24 1.99 -1.49 -3.33
C ILE A 24 3.29 -1.12 -4.06
N ALA A 25 3.22 -0.37 -5.16
CA ALA A 25 4.39 0.08 -5.92
C ALA A 25 5.31 0.99 -5.10
N ASP A 26 4.75 1.89 -4.29
CA ASP A 26 5.51 2.77 -3.40
C ASP A 26 6.29 1.95 -2.36
N GLU A 27 5.64 1.00 -1.70
CA GLU A 27 6.28 0.16 -0.67
C GLU A 27 7.32 -0.79 -1.27
N ALA A 28 7.07 -1.31 -2.48
CA ALA A 28 8.03 -2.10 -3.23
C ALA A 28 9.26 -1.27 -3.62
N ALA A 29 9.08 0.00 -4.02
CA ALA A 29 10.18 0.91 -4.33
C ALA A 29 11.01 1.23 -3.08
N ILE A 30 10.37 1.46 -1.93
CA ILE A 30 11.06 1.65 -0.65
C ILE A 30 11.90 0.42 -0.30
N GLY A 31 11.34 -0.79 -0.43
CA GLY A 31 12.05 -2.04 -0.18
C GLY A 31 13.23 -2.24 -1.13
N MET A 32 13.00 -2.05 -2.43
CA MET A 32 14.00 -2.16 -3.49
C MET A 32 15.19 -1.21 -3.27
N ILE A 33 14.95 0.07 -3.02
CA ILE A 33 16.01 1.08 -2.84
C ILE A 33 16.78 0.86 -1.54
N ASN A 34 16.09 0.48 -0.46
CA ASN A 34 16.73 0.36 0.85
C ASN A 34 17.25 -1.05 1.16
N LYS A 35 17.21 -1.98 0.20
CA LYS A 35 17.59 -3.39 0.39
C LYS A 35 16.85 -4.04 1.57
N LYS A 36 15.54 -3.79 1.66
CA LYS A 36 14.67 -4.32 2.71
C LYS A 36 13.56 -5.17 2.12
N THR A 37 13.25 -6.24 2.82
CA THR A 37 12.00 -6.98 2.59
C THR A 37 10.87 -6.15 3.16
N THR A 38 9.98 -5.70 2.30
CA THR A 38 8.75 -4.98 2.67
C THR A 38 7.54 -5.83 2.28
N ALA A 39 6.41 -5.60 2.95
CA ALA A 39 5.14 -6.24 2.63
C ALA A 39 4.00 -5.22 2.67
N VAL A 40 2.95 -5.51 1.92
CA VAL A 40 1.71 -4.73 1.95
C VAL A 40 0.53 -5.66 2.18
N ARG A 41 -0.19 -5.44 3.28
CA ARG A 41 -1.52 -5.99 3.56
C ARG A 41 -2.50 -4.84 3.72
N ILE A 42 -3.17 -4.52 2.62
CA ILE A 42 -4.21 -3.49 2.54
C ILE A 42 -5.58 -4.14 2.42
N ILE A 43 -6.57 -3.59 3.12
CA ILE A 43 -7.89 -4.20 3.30
C ILE A 43 -8.94 -3.18 2.82
N PRO A 44 -9.47 -3.34 1.60
CA PRO A 44 -10.62 -2.56 1.14
C PRO A 44 -11.86 -2.95 1.97
N ALA A 45 -12.29 -2.04 2.83
CA ALA A 45 -13.40 -2.26 3.74
C ALA A 45 -14.73 -2.04 3.01
N ILE A 46 -15.22 -3.10 2.35
CA ILE A 46 -16.45 -3.05 1.56
C ILE A 46 -17.62 -2.54 2.41
N ASN A 47 -18.39 -1.59 1.86
CA ASN A 47 -19.50 -0.91 2.52
C ASN A 47 -19.12 -0.08 3.77
N LYS A 48 -17.85 0.26 3.95
CA LYS A 48 -17.38 1.13 5.04
C LYS A 48 -16.73 2.41 4.51
N LYS A 49 -16.88 3.47 5.28
CA LYS A 49 -16.36 4.82 5.02
C LYS A 49 -15.24 5.15 5.97
N VAL A 50 -14.51 6.23 5.66
CA VAL A 50 -13.46 6.76 6.53
C VAL A 50 -14.03 7.04 7.93
N GLY A 51 -13.33 6.57 8.96
CA GLY A 51 -13.75 6.68 10.36
C GLY A 51 -14.53 5.47 10.89
N ASP A 52 -15.06 4.61 10.01
CA ASP A 52 -15.62 3.32 10.41
C ASP A 52 -14.51 2.35 10.86
N TYR A 53 -14.91 1.22 11.44
CA TYR A 53 -13.98 0.17 11.89
C TYR A 53 -14.26 -1.16 11.20
N VAL A 54 -13.20 -1.86 10.79
CA VAL A 54 -13.25 -3.27 10.39
C VAL A 54 -12.95 -4.14 11.60
N GLU A 55 -13.88 -5.02 11.95
CA GLU A 55 -13.73 -6.02 13.02
C GLU A 55 -13.27 -7.34 12.39
N TYR A 56 -12.09 -7.81 12.79
CA TYR A 56 -11.55 -9.10 12.33
C TYR A 56 -11.83 -10.23 13.33
N GLY A 57 -12.45 -9.90 14.47
CA GLY A 57 -12.80 -10.80 15.55
C GLY A 57 -11.63 -11.10 16.49
N GLY A 58 -11.98 -11.41 17.75
CA GLY A 58 -11.10 -11.99 18.78
C GLY A 58 -9.64 -11.55 18.72
N LEU A 59 -8.76 -12.49 18.38
CA LEU A 59 -7.29 -12.37 18.38
C LEU A 59 -6.73 -11.36 17.37
N LEU A 60 -7.45 -11.09 16.28
CA LEU A 60 -6.98 -10.22 15.18
C LEU A 60 -7.41 -8.75 15.37
N GLY A 61 -8.28 -8.47 16.35
CA GLY A 61 -8.69 -7.13 16.73
C GLY A 61 -9.51 -6.39 15.67
N ARG A 62 -9.32 -5.08 15.61
CA ARG A 62 -10.04 -4.16 14.71
C ARG A 62 -9.11 -3.13 14.10
N ALA A 63 -9.42 -2.65 12.90
CA ALA A 63 -8.70 -1.57 12.23
C ALA A 63 -9.63 -0.42 11.85
N PRO A 64 -9.25 0.85 12.11
CA PRO A 64 -9.98 1.99 11.60
C PRO A 64 -9.79 2.11 10.08
N VAL A 65 -10.85 2.48 9.37
CA VAL A 65 -10.80 2.80 7.94
C VAL A 65 -10.20 4.19 7.79
N ILE A 66 -8.98 4.26 7.24
CA ILE A 66 -8.23 5.51 7.07
C ILE A 66 -8.42 6.09 5.67
N PRO A 67 -8.34 7.42 5.49
CA PRO A 67 -8.51 8.03 4.16
C PRO A 67 -7.36 7.68 3.22
N VAL A 68 -7.70 7.49 1.94
CA VAL A 68 -6.76 7.46 0.81
C VAL A 68 -6.82 8.79 0.05
N LYS A 69 -5.73 9.15 -0.65
CA LYS A 69 -5.72 10.37 -1.47
C LYS A 69 -6.71 10.24 -2.64
N PRO A 70 -7.45 11.31 -2.99
CA PRO A 70 -8.47 11.26 -4.04
C PRO A 70 -7.89 11.37 -5.46
N PHE A 71 -6.58 11.56 -5.59
CA PHE A 71 -5.92 11.71 -6.89
C PHE A 71 -5.76 10.35 -7.56
N SER A 72 -5.95 10.32 -8.88
CA SER A 72 -5.86 9.09 -9.67
C SER A 72 -4.41 8.70 -9.93
N SER A 73 -4.05 7.46 -9.59
CA SER A 73 -2.77 6.84 -9.97
C SER A 73 -2.86 6.04 -11.28
N ALA A 74 -4.00 6.11 -11.98
CA ALA A 74 -4.31 5.17 -13.05
C ALA A 74 -3.39 5.32 -14.27
N ALA A 75 -2.97 6.53 -14.61
CA ALA A 75 -2.01 6.75 -15.69
C ALA A 75 -0.64 6.09 -15.41
N PHE A 76 -0.18 6.17 -14.15
CA PHE A 76 1.07 5.58 -13.73
C PHE A 76 1.00 4.04 -13.72
N ILE A 77 -0.04 3.47 -13.11
CA ILE A 77 -0.19 2.01 -13.01
C ILE A 77 -0.45 1.37 -14.36
N ARG A 78 -1.28 1.98 -15.21
CA ARG A 78 -1.58 1.44 -16.54
C ARG A 78 -0.42 1.56 -17.52
N ARG A 79 0.65 2.30 -17.20
CA ARG A 79 1.89 2.29 -17.99
C ARG A 79 2.44 0.86 -18.12
N GLY A 80 2.29 0.04 -17.08
CA GLY A 80 2.77 -1.34 -17.06
C GLY A 80 4.28 -1.45 -17.31
N GLY A 81 4.71 -2.66 -17.67
CA GLY A 81 6.12 -2.95 -17.94
C GLY A 81 6.91 -3.31 -16.69
N ARG A 82 8.20 -2.98 -16.69
CA ARG A 82 9.16 -3.35 -15.63
C ARG A 82 9.90 -2.12 -15.12
N ILE A 83 9.87 -1.91 -13.81
CA ILE A 83 10.76 -0.96 -13.15
C ILE A 83 12.14 -1.61 -13.06
N PRO A 84 13.19 -1.04 -13.70
CA PRO A 84 14.52 -1.62 -13.68
C PRO A 84 15.13 -1.59 -12.28
N ALA A 85 16.14 -2.44 -12.07
CA ALA A 85 16.90 -2.43 -10.82
C ALA A 85 17.61 -1.07 -10.62
N PRO A 86 17.74 -0.61 -9.36
CA PRO A 86 18.39 0.66 -9.07
C PRO A 86 19.90 0.55 -9.32
N ILE A 87 20.52 1.67 -9.72
CA ILE A 87 21.97 1.73 -9.94
C ILE A 87 22.66 1.64 -8.58
N SER A 88 23.40 0.56 -8.34
CA SER A 88 24.11 0.30 -7.09
C SER A 88 25.57 0.78 -7.09
N SER A 89 26.09 1.26 -8.23
CA SER A 89 27.50 1.61 -8.41
C SER A 89 27.88 3.05 -8.06
N LEU A 90 26.91 3.91 -7.75
CA LEU A 90 27.13 5.34 -7.42
C LEU A 90 27.03 5.64 -5.92
N THR A 91 26.82 4.62 -5.08
CA THR A 91 26.96 4.74 -3.62
C THR A 91 28.42 4.53 -3.25
N ASN A 92 29.22 5.60 -3.34
CA ASN A 92 30.55 5.70 -2.74
C ASN A 92 30.46 6.61 -1.50
#